data_AF-A0A7Y6PMB3-F1
#
_entry.id   AF-A0A7Y6PMB3-F1
#
_cell.length_a   1.000
_cell.length_b   1.000
_cell.length_c   1.000
_cell.angle_alpha   90.00
_cell.angle_beta   90.00
_cell.angle_gamma   90.00
#
_symmetry.space_group_name_H-M   'P 1'
#
loop_
_entity.id
_entity.type
_entity.pdbx_description
1 polymer ?
#
loop_
_entity_poly.entity_id
_entity_poly.type
_entity_poly.pdbx_seq_one_letter_code
_entity_poly.pdbx_strand_id
1 'polypeptide(L)'
;HTVVFLSSAEPVPREWSRDPFVRHRAARIGPRHVLASAAIPMLFPAVKIGDEYFTDGGLRQNTPMSPAIRLGADRLLLVSLKHVKPEPKTLEKEREQAYPKPLFLAGKALNALLLDHTEYDLMRMQRINMILEAGQASFGDRFEEMMNHELVRLRGAPLRRIQAVHIRPSEDIGAIAADFAAAGKVKVSGLVAKRLIRQLSQGEARHESDLLSYLLFDGDFAAELIDLGRRDAAKKEDELAALFDVPHTTTAAAGR
;
A
#
# COMPACT_ATOMS: atom_id res chain seq x y z
N HIS A 1 11.82 -8.74 -14.53
CA HIS A 1 12.64 -7.98 -13.57
C HIS A 1 11.84 -6.77 -13.11
N THR A 2 11.97 -6.35 -11.86
CA THR A 2 11.34 -5.15 -11.29
C THR A 2 12.38 -4.03 -11.26
N VAL A 3 11.97 -2.81 -11.64
CA VAL A 3 12.82 -1.61 -11.53
C VAL A 3 12.26 -0.69 -10.45
N VAL A 4 13.07 -0.39 -9.44
CA VAL A 4 12.73 0.56 -8.38
C VAL A 4 13.44 1.89 -8.69
N PHE A 5 12.66 2.90 -9.05
CA PHE A 5 13.17 4.26 -9.19
C PHE A 5 13.26 4.92 -7.82
N LEU A 6 14.38 5.59 -7.56
CA LEU A 6 14.71 6.13 -6.25
C LEU A 6 15.09 7.60 -6.36
N SER A 7 14.41 8.43 -5.58
CA SER A 7 14.77 9.83 -5.37
C SER A 7 15.07 10.01 -3.89
N SER A 8 16.29 10.39 -3.57
CA SER A 8 16.78 10.60 -2.21
C SER A 8 17.60 11.88 -2.16
N ALA A 9 17.56 12.58 -1.03
CA ALA A 9 18.46 13.72 -0.78
C ALA A 9 19.91 13.25 -0.56
N GLU A 10 20.06 12.06 0.03
CA GLU A 10 21.36 11.40 0.22
C GLU A 10 21.69 10.47 -0.96
N PRO A 11 22.98 10.19 -1.21
CA PRO A 11 23.39 9.24 -2.22
C PRO A 11 22.72 7.87 -2.04
N VAL A 12 22.10 7.39 -3.12
CA VAL A 12 21.51 6.04 -3.15
C VAL A 12 22.65 5.01 -2.99
N PRO A 13 22.53 4.02 -2.08
CA PRO A 13 23.55 2.99 -1.89
C PRO A 13 23.86 2.25 -3.21
N ARG A 14 25.15 2.02 -3.49
CA ARG A 14 25.60 1.28 -4.70
C ARG A 14 25.11 -0.18 -4.69
N GLU A 15 24.99 -0.78 -3.52
CA GLU A 15 24.43 -2.12 -3.33
C GLU A 15 23.11 -2.01 -2.55
N TRP A 16 21.99 -2.16 -3.27
CA TRP A 16 20.65 -2.08 -2.67
C TRP A 16 20.09 -3.44 -2.32
N SER A 17 20.21 -4.42 -3.23
CA SER A 17 19.67 -5.77 -3.07
C SER A 17 20.53 -6.75 -3.86
N ARG A 18 20.73 -7.95 -3.32
CA ARG A 18 21.33 -9.09 -4.02
C ARG A 18 20.29 -9.95 -4.76
N ASP A 19 19.03 -9.52 -4.79
CA ASP A 19 17.99 -10.18 -5.55
C ASP A 19 18.20 -9.92 -7.06
N PRO A 20 18.49 -10.97 -7.88
CA PRO A 20 18.76 -10.80 -9.32
C PRO A 20 17.55 -10.30 -10.10
N PHE A 21 16.36 -10.34 -9.51
CA PHE A 21 15.14 -9.92 -10.12
C PHE A 21 14.78 -8.46 -9.87
N VAL A 22 15.58 -7.74 -9.08
CA VAL A 22 15.34 -6.33 -8.68
C VAL A 22 16.50 -5.48 -9.14
N ARG A 23 16.20 -4.45 -9.93
CA ARG A 23 17.15 -3.39 -10.28
C ARG A 23 16.70 -2.11 -9.64
N HIS A 24 17.62 -1.35 -9.08
CA HIS A 24 17.33 -0.02 -8.56
C HIS A 24 17.97 1.02 -9.47
N ARG A 25 17.33 2.18 -9.61
CA ARG A 25 17.83 3.29 -10.45
C ARG A 25 17.59 4.60 -9.72
N ALA A 26 18.65 5.35 -9.46
CA ALA A 26 18.52 6.72 -9.02
C ALA A 26 17.87 7.56 -10.14
N ALA A 27 16.82 8.29 -9.82
CA ALA A 27 16.12 9.15 -10.76
C ALA A 27 15.38 10.27 -10.01
N ARG A 28 15.22 11.42 -10.64
CA ARG A 28 14.28 12.43 -10.17
C ARG A 28 12.86 11.95 -10.46
N ILE A 29 12.13 11.56 -9.43
CA ILE A 29 10.74 11.12 -9.57
C ILE A 29 9.89 12.29 -10.10
N GLY A 30 9.01 11.97 -11.04
CA GLY A 30 8.16 12.92 -11.75
C GLY A 30 6.91 12.22 -12.29
N PRO A 31 6.01 12.95 -12.98
CA PRO A 31 4.69 12.43 -13.33
C PRO A 31 4.71 11.10 -14.10
N ARG A 32 5.66 10.92 -15.03
CA ARG A 32 5.80 9.67 -15.80
C ARG A 32 6.13 8.46 -14.92
N HIS A 33 6.92 8.64 -13.87
CA HIS A 33 7.23 7.55 -12.92
C HIS A 33 5.99 7.14 -12.13
N VAL A 34 5.17 8.11 -11.73
CA VAL A 34 3.89 7.87 -11.03
C VAL A 34 2.91 7.15 -11.96
N LEU A 35 2.75 7.63 -13.20
CA LEU A 35 1.90 6.98 -14.20
C LEU A 35 2.36 5.55 -14.51
N ALA A 36 3.67 5.32 -14.65
CA ALA A 36 4.21 3.98 -14.85
C ALA A 36 3.89 3.06 -13.67
N SER A 37 4.03 3.57 -12.43
CA SER A 37 3.72 2.81 -11.23
C SER A 37 2.24 2.47 -11.08
N ALA A 38 1.34 3.24 -11.70
CA ALA A 38 -0.10 3.02 -11.70
C ALA A 38 -0.63 2.39 -12.99
N ALA A 39 0.25 2.02 -13.93
CA ALA A 39 -0.13 1.47 -15.22
C ALA A 39 -0.46 -0.02 -15.10
N ILE A 40 -1.57 -0.34 -14.44
CA ILE A 40 -2.06 -1.71 -14.25
C ILE A 40 -2.26 -2.35 -15.64
N PRO A 41 -1.65 -3.51 -15.92
CA PRO A 41 -1.80 -4.17 -17.22
C PRO A 41 -3.26 -4.41 -17.57
N MET A 42 -3.54 -4.42 -18.87
CA MET A 42 -4.90 -4.54 -19.43
C MET A 42 -5.80 -3.33 -19.20
N LEU A 43 -5.61 -2.56 -18.12
CA LEU A 43 -6.39 -1.36 -17.82
C LEU A 43 -5.73 -0.10 -18.38
N PHE A 44 -4.40 0.01 -18.27
CA PHE A 44 -3.65 1.19 -18.68
C PHE A 44 -2.49 0.82 -19.62
N PRO A 45 -2.16 1.72 -20.58
CA PRO A 45 -1.03 1.51 -21.47
C PRO A 45 0.29 1.60 -20.69
N ALA A 46 1.29 0.81 -21.11
CA ALA A 46 2.64 0.91 -20.57
C ALA A 46 3.23 2.31 -20.84
N VAL A 47 3.97 2.83 -19.85
CA VAL A 47 4.55 4.17 -19.88
C VAL A 47 6.04 4.08 -20.22
N LYS A 48 6.47 4.79 -21.26
CA LYS A 48 7.89 4.87 -21.63
C LYS A 48 8.67 5.77 -20.67
N ILE A 49 9.82 5.35 -20.16
CA ILE A 49 10.75 6.17 -19.38
C ILE A 49 12.16 5.90 -19.89
N GLY A 50 12.82 6.91 -20.46
CA GLY A 50 14.02 6.70 -21.27
C GLY A 50 13.69 5.81 -22.47
N ASP A 51 14.42 4.71 -22.63
CA ASP A 51 14.27 3.77 -23.75
C ASP A 51 13.44 2.53 -23.43
N GLU A 52 12.97 2.40 -22.18
CA GLU A 52 12.23 1.23 -21.72
C GLU A 52 10.75 1.56 -21.43
N TYR A 53 9.89 0.54 -21.51
CA TYR A 53 8.48 0.62 -21.15
C TYR A 53 8.24 -0.01 -19.78
N PHE A 54 7.43 0.67 -18.97
CA PHE A 54 7.12 0.28 -17.60
C PHE A 54 5.61 0.12 -17.42
N THR A 55 5.24 -0.84 -16.60
CA THR A 55 3.87 -1.11 -16.13
C THR A 55 3.91 -1.17 -14.61
N ASP A 56 2.74 -1.28 -13.98
CA ASP A 56 2.59 -1.37 -12.53
C ASP A 56 3.51 -2.44 -11.91
N GLY A 57 4.26 -2.07 -10.87
CA GLY A 57 5.23 -2.93 -10.19
C GLY A 57 4.59 -3.92 -9.20
N GLY A 58 3.32 -3.70 -8.84
CA GLY A 58 2.57 -4.47 -7.86
C GLY A 58 2.33 -5.93 -8.29
N LEU A 59 2.36 -6.23 -9.59
CA LEU A 59 2.15 -7.57 -10.14
C LEU A 59 3.21 -8.60 -9.72
N ARG A 60 4.44 -8.13 -9.42
CA ARG A 60 5.58 -9.01 -9.21
C ARG A 60 6.32 -8.74 -7.92
N GLN A 61 6.32 -7.49 -7.45
CA GLN A 61 7.02 -7.15 -6.23
C GLN A 61 6.39 -5.93 -5.58
N ASN A 62 5.28 -6.15 -4.88
CA ASN A 62 4.76 -5.17 -3.95
C ASN A 62 5.35 -5.43 -2.55
N THR A 63 6.66 -5.26 -2.36
CA THR A 63 7.22 -5.17 -0.99
C THR A 63 7.40 -3.70 -0.64
N PRO A 64 6.31 -2.95 -0.32
CA PRO A 64 6.34 -1.49 -0.26
C PRO A 64 7.31 -0.97 0.80
N MET A 65 7.62 -1.79 1.82
CA MET A 65 8.53 -1.41 2.89
C MET A 65 10.00 -1.61 2.54
N SER A 66 10.36 -2.62 1.76
CA SER A 66 11.78 -2.96 1.55
C SER A 66 12.63 -1.79 1.03
N PRO A 67 12.14 -0.93 0.12
CA PRO A 67 12.88 0.24 -0.30
C PRO A 67 13.20 1.21 0.84
N ALA A 68 12.20 1.57 1.64
CA ALA A 68 12.38 2.50 2.77
C ALA A 68 13.32 1.93 3.84
N ILE A 69 13.17 0.65 4.18
CA ILE A 69 14.02 -0.04 5.16
C ILE A 69 15.48 -0.06 4.69
N ARG A 70 15.72 -0.32 3.40
CA ARG A 70 17.08 -0.35 2.82
C ARG A 70 17.71 1.03 2.69
N LEU A 71 16.90 2.10 2.59
CA LEU A 71 17.35 3.48 2.74
C LEU A 71 17.68 3.86 4.18
N GLY A 72 17.44 2.97 5.13
CA GLY A 72 17.78 3.17 6.53
C GLY A 72 16.63 3.66 7.40
N ALA A 73 15.38 3.55 6.94
CA ALA A 73 14.24 3.81 7.81
C ALA A 73 14.21 2.84 9.01
N ASP A 74 14.18 3.40 10.21
CA ASP A 74 13.94 2.74 11.49
C ASP A 74 12.48 2.92 11.96
N ARG A 75 11.76 3.84 11.32
CA ARG A 75 10.37 4.20 11.59
C ARG A 75 9.58 4.26 10.28
N LEU A 76 8.39 3.67 10.26
CA LEU A 76 7.54 3.58 9.06
C LEU A 76 6.11 4.02 9.37
N LEU A 77 5.57 4.90 8.53
CA LEU A 77 4.13 5.13 8.42
C LEU A 77 3.59 4.32 7.24
N LEU A 78 2.82 3.27 7.54
CA LEU A 78 2.15 2.48 6.51
C LEU A 78 0.72 2.97 6.32
N VAL A 79 0.34 3.24 5.08
CA VAL A 79 -1.05 3.51 4.69
C VAL A 79 -1.50 2.39 3.76
N SER A 80 -2.39 1.53 4.24
CA SER A 80 -2.99 0.47 3.42
C SER A 80 -4.29 0.94 2.78
N LEU A 81 -4.70 0.27 1.71
CA LEU A 81 -5.98 0.51 1.04
C LEU A 81 -7.02 -0.59 1.34
N LYS A 82 -6.59 -1.68 1.99
CA LYS A 82 -7.46 -2.80 2.34
C LYS A 82 -8.24 -2.49 3.62
N HIS A 83 -9.55 -2.48 3.49
CA HIS A 83 -10.45 -2.49 4.63
C HIS A 83 -10.63 -3.94 5.13
N VAL A 84 -10.44 -4.18 6.43
CA VAL A 84 -10.65 -5.49 7.05
C VAL A 84 -11.94 -5.42 7.86
N LYS A 85 -12.99 -6.10 7.38
CA LYS A 85 -14.22 -6.27 8.16
C LYS A 85 -13.97 -7.33 9.24
N PRO A 86 -14.40 -7.13 10.49
CA PRO A 86 -14.53 -8.24 11.44
C PRO A 86 -15.51 -9.24 10.82
N GLU A 87 -15.09 -10.50 10.64
CA GLU A 87 -15.89 -11.52 9.95
C GLU A 87 -17.33 -11.56 10.49
N PRO A 88 -18.35 -11.18 9.71
CA PRO A 88 -19.69 -11.54 10.05
C PRO A 88 -19.87 -13.02 9.67
N LYS A 89 -20.25 -13.86 10.64
CA LYS A 89 -20.61 -15.28 10.49
C LYS A 89 -21.77 -15.55 9.49
N THR A 90 -22.17 -14.56 8.70
CA THR A 90 -23.30 -14.60 7.75
C THR A 90 -22.86 -14.67 6.29
N LEU A 91 -21.57 -14.49 5.96
CA LEU A 91 -21.06 -14.49 4.58
C LEU A 91 -21.11 -15.86 3.87
N GLU A 92 -21.32 -16.96 4.60
CA GLU A 92 -21.43 -18.29 3.99
C GLU A 92 -22.73 -18.45 3.19
N LYS A 93 -23.82 -17.73 3.54
CA LYS A 93 -25.11 -17.87 2.85
C LYS A 93 -25.26 -17.09 1.54
N GLU A 94 -24.47 -16.04 1.33
CA GLU A 94 -24.51 -15.24 0.08
C GLU A 94 -23.59 -15.81 -1.01
N ARG A 95 -22.56 -16.58 -0.63
CA ARG A 95 -21.58 -17.18 -1.57
C ARG A 95 -22.12 -18.38 -2.35
N GLU A 96 -23.23 -18.98 -1.94
CA GLU A 96 -23.79 -20.15 -2.60
C GLU A 96 -24.68 -19.84 -3.82
N GLN A 97 -25.10 -18.57 -4.01
CA GLN A 97 -26.08 -18.23 -5.06
C GLN A 97 -25.55 -17.39 -6.23
N ALA A 98 -24.33 -16.85 -6.15
CA ALA A 98 -23.73 -16.08 -7.25
C ALA A 98 -22.63 -16.89 -7.93
N TYR A 99 -22.92 -17.48 -9.09
CA TYR A 99 -21.84 -17.93 -9.99
C TYR A 99 -20.97 -16.70 -10.30
N PRO A 100 -19.67 -16.70 -9.94
CA PRO A 100 -18.89 -15.48 -9.97
C PRO A 100 -18.72 -15.03 -11.43
N LYS A 101 -19.32 -13.89 -11.79
CA LYS A 101 -19.22 -13.31 -13.13
C LYS A 101 -17.73 -13.05 -13.46
N PRO A 102 -17.28 -13.18 -14.72
CA PRO A 102 -15.86 -12.99 -15.08
C PRO A 102 -15.24 -11.68 -14.58
N LEU A 103 -16.04 -10.60 -14.57
CA LEU A 103 -15.61 -9.28 -14.10
C LEU A 103 -15.39 -9.21 -12.59
N PHE A 104 -16.18 -9.96 -11.82
CA PHE A 104 -16.00 -10.10 -10.37
C PHE A 104 -14.68 -10.83 -10.05
N LEU A 105 -14.43 -11.95 -10.74
CA LEU A 105 -13.17 -12.69 -10.58
C LEU A 105 -11.96 -11.83 -10.93
N ALA A 106 -12.06 -11.02 -12.00
CA ALA A 106 -11.01 -10.08 -12.39
C ALA A 106 -10.75 -9.01 -11.30
N GLY A 107 -11.80 -8.41 -10.73
CA GLY A 107 -11.67 -7.45 -9.64
C GLY A 107 -11.01 -8.06 -8.39
N LYS A 108 -11.45 -9.25 -7.97
CA LYS A 108 -10.85 -9.96 -6.83
C LYS A 108 -9.42 -10.40 -7.09
N ALA A 109 -9.10 -10.85 -8.31
CA ALA A 109 -7.73 -11.18 -8.69
C ALA A 109 -6.81 -9.94 -8.65
N LEU A 110 -7.26 -8.79 -9.15
CA LEU A 110 -6.51 -7.53 -9.04
C LEU A 110 -6.32 -7.11 -7.59
N ASN A 111 -7.36 -7.24 -6.77
CA ASN A 111 -7.27 -6.92 -5.35
C ASN A 111 -6.25 -7.80 -4.61
N ALA A 112 -6.25 -9.11 -4.89
CA ALA A 112 -5.29 -10.05 -4.32
C ALA A 112 -3.86 -9.79 -4.79
N LEU A 113 -3.67 -9.48 -6.08
CA LEU A 113 -2.37 -9.16 -6.64
C LEU A 113 -1.80 -7.83 -6.10
N LEU A 114 -2.66 -6.85 -5.80
CA LEU A 114 -2.20 -5.51 -5.44
C LEU A 114 -2.20 -5.24 -3.93
N LEU A 115 -3.26 -5.61 -3.19
CA LEU A 115 -3.44 -5.16 -1.79
C LEU A 115 -2.98 -6.15 -0.72
N ASP A 116 -2.94 -7.45 -0.99
CA ASP A 116 -2.63 -8.45 0.06
C ASP A 116 -1.15 -8.42 0.50
N HIS A 117 -0.27 -7.87 -0.34
CA HIS A 117 1.16 -7.87 -0.08
C HIS A 117 1.59 -6.99 1.10
N THR A 118 0.91 -5.86 1.35
CA THR A 118 1.28 -4.93 2.43
C THR A 118 1.10 -5.56 3.82
N GLU A 119 0.06 -6.36 4.01
CA GLU A 119 -0.18 -7.01 5.31
C GLU A 119 0.83 -8.12 5.57
N TYR A 120 1.13 -8.94 4.55
CA TYR A 120 2.15 -9.98 4.66
C TYR A 120 3.52 -9.38 5.00
N ASP A 121 3.88 -8.29 4.33
CA ASP A 121 5.12 -7.59 4.59
C ASP A 121 5.17 -7.03 6.02
N LEU A 122 4.06 -6.45 6.52
CA LEU A 122 3.98 -5.95 7.89
C LEU A 122 4.16 -7.06 8.92
N MET A 123 3.47 -8.19 8.74
CA MET A 123 3.63 -9.36 9.61
C MET A 123 5.06 -9.90 9.58
N ARG A 124 5.71 -9.90 8.42
CA ARG A 124 7.12 -10.30 8.28
C ARG A 124 8.05 -9.37 9.04
N MET A 125 7.85 -8.05 8.92
CA MET A 125 8.63 -7.06 9.66
C MET A 125 8.43 -7.21 11.17
N GLN A 126 7.18 -7.36 11.64
CA GLN A 126 6.88 -7.62 13.05
C GLN A 126 7.55 -8.89 13.56
N ARG A 127 7.55 -9.97 12.77
CA ARG A 127 8.26 -11.21 13.12
C ARG A 127 9.77 -11.02 13.23
N ILE A 128 10.37 -10.23 12.34
CA ILE A 128 11.80 -9.89 12.45
C ILE A 128 12.07 -9.10 13.72
N ASN A 129 11.25 -8.09 14.04
CA ASN A 129 11.38 -7.34 15.29
C ASN A 129 11.33 -8.26 16.52
N MET A 130 10.37 -9.20 16.56
CA MET A 130 10.27 -10.17 17.66
C MET A 130 11.52 -11.06 17.78
N ILE A 131 12.11 -11.50 16.65
CA ILE A 131 13.34 -12.29 16.67
C ILE A 131 14.52 -11.45 17.20
N LEU A 132 14.63 -10.20 16.77
CA LEU A 132 15.67 -9.29 17.26
C LEU A 132 15.54 -9.06 18.77
N GLU A 133 14.32 -8.81 19.24
CA GLU A 133 14.00 -8.59 20.66
C GLU A 133 14.29 -9.85 21.50
N ALA A 134 13.86 -11.03 21.05
CA ALA A 134 14.14 -12.29 21.73
C ALA A 134 15.65 -12.61 21.75
N GLY A 135 16.35 -12.32 20.65
CA GLY A 135 17.79 -12.51 20.55
C GLY A 135 18.56 -11.58 21.50
N GLN A 136 18.20 -10.30 21.55
CA GLN A 136 18.78 -9.35 22.49
C GLN A 136 18.51 -9.77 23.95
N ALA A 137 17.27 -10.19 24.27
CA ALA A 137 16.92 -10.65 25.61
C ALA A 137 17.69 -11.92 26.03
N SER A 138 18.02 -12.80 25.08
CA SER A 138 18.66 -14.10 25.35
C SER A 138 20.20 -14.05 25.31
N PHE A 139 20.78 -13.19 24.46
CA PHE A 139 22.22 -13.16 24.18
C PHE A 139 22.88 -11.80 24.48
N GLY A 140 22.11 -10.83 24.98
CA GLY A 140 22.57 -9.49 25.36
C GLY A 140 22.71 -8.52 24.19
N ASP A 141 23.16 -7.31 24.49
CA ASP A 141 23.13 -6.17 23.55
C ASP A 141 24.01 -6.35 22.31
N ARG A 142 25.01 -7.24 22.35
CA ARG A 142 25.87 -7.54 21.20
C ARG A 142 25.25 -8.49 20.17
N PHE A 143 24.08 -9.06 20.45
CA PHE A 143 23.42 -10.00 19.55
C PHE A 143 23.20 -9.41 18.15
N GLU A 144 22.64 -8.20 18.09
CA GLU A 144 22.32 -7.54 16.81
C GLU A 144 23.60 -7.26 16.01
N GLU A 145 24.66 -6.77 16.64
CA GLU A 145 25.96 -6.52 16.01
C GLU A 145 26.56 -7.80 15.41
N MET A 146 26.61 -8.87 16.21
CA MET A 146 27.18 -10.17 15.79
C MET A 146 26.39 -10.79 14.65
N MET A 147 25.06 -10.72 14.71
CA MET A 147 24.20 -11.25 13.67
C MET A 147 24.31 -10.41 12.39
N ASN A 148 24.37 -9.08 12.51
CA ASN A 148 24.48 -8.17 11.37
C ASN A 148 25.80 -8.33 10.60
N HIS A 149 26.89 -8.71 11.25
CA HIS A 149 28.14 -9.07 10.58
C HIS A 149 27.92 -10.10 9.45
N GLU A 150 27.22 -11.19 9.75
CA GLU A 150 26.93 -12.23 8.74
C GLU A 150 25.76 -11.83 7.81
N LEU A 151 24.74 -11.12 8.30
CA LEU A 151 23.62 -10.73 7.46
C LEU A 151 24.00 -9.72 6.37
N VAL A 152 24.91 -8.78 6.66
CA VAL A 152 25.45 -7.87 5.64
C VAL A 152 26.16 -8.68 4.55
N ARG A 153 26.96 -9.69 4.94
CA ARG A 153 27.64 -10.56 3.99
C ARG A 153 26.68 -11.38 3.12
N LEU A 154 25.59 -11.90 3.68
CA LEU A 154 24.63 -12.76 2.96
C LEU A 154 23.61 -11.96 2.13
N ARG A 155 23.10 -10.85 2.66
CA ARG A 155 21.96 -10.10 2.09
C ARG A 155 22.32 -8.72 1.55
N GLY A 156 23.52 -8.22 1.83
CA GLY A 156 23.97 -6.88 1.48
C GLY A 156 23.39 -5.76 2.35
N ALA A 157 22.68 -6.09 3.44
CA ALA A 157 22.10 -5.09 4.34
C ALA A 157 21.91 -5.66 5.76
N PRO A 158 22.07 -4.82 6.81
CA PRO A 158 21.77 -5.22 8.17
C PRO A 158 20.25 -5.34 8.40
N LEU A 159 19.88 -6.08 9.44
CA LEU A 159 18.56 -6.00 10.06
C LEU A 159 18.61 -5.03 11.23
N ARG A 160 17.50 -4.34 11.44
CA ARG A 160 17.29 -3.43 12.56
C ARG A 160 15.84 -3.56 13.02
N ARG A 161 15.56 -3.18 14.26
CA ARG A 161 14.18 -3.04 14.73
C ARG A 161 13.52 -1.88 13.98
N ILE A 162 12.27 -2.08 13.56
CA ILE A 162 11.51 -1.10 12.80
C ILE A 162 10.21 -0.81 13.52
N GLN A 163 10.02 0.42 13.98
CA GLN A 163 8.74 0.87 14.50
C GLN A 163 7.81 1.18 13.32
N ALA A 164 6.56 0.76 13.40
CA ALA A 164 5.59 1.03 12.35
C ALA A 164 4.26 1.48 12.93
N VAL A 165 3.72 2.58 12.41
CA VAL A 165 2.31 2.93 12.59
C VAL A 165 1.58 2.56 11.31
N HIS A 166 0.51 1.79 11.46
CA HIS A 166 -0.29 1.34 10.33
C HIS A 166 -1.67 2.01 10.35
N ILE A 167 -1.96 2.79 9.31
CA ILE A 167 -3.26 3.36 9.02
C ILE A 167 -3.97 2.46 8.01
N ARG A 168 -5.19 2.05 8.35
CA ARG A 168 -6.11 1.31 7.47
C ARG A 168 -7.38 2.14 7.28
N PRO A 169 -8.03 2.05 6.12
CA PRO A 169 -9.29 2.73 5.89
C PRO A 169 -10.37 2.12 6.80
N SER A 170 -11.09 2.96 7.53
CA SER A 170 -12.22 2.53 8.37
C SER A 170 -13.46 2.16 7.58
N GLU A 171 -13.48 2.48 6.30
CA GLU A 171 -14.56 2.20 5.37
C GLU A 171 -14.01 1.47 4.13
N ASP A 172 -14.86 0.69 3.47
CA ASP A 172 -14.49 -0.06 2.27
C ASP A 172 -14.42 0.90 1.06
N ILE A 173 -13.21 1.11 0.52
CA ILE A 173 -12.99 2.01 -0.62
C ILE A 173 -13.79 1.57 -1.85
N GLY A 174 -13.99 0.26 -2.06
CA GLY A 174 -14.81 -0.25 -3.14
C GLY A 174 -16.28 0.15 -2.98
N ALA A 175 -16.80 0.13 -1.75
CA ALA A 175 -18.16 0.58 -1.45
C ALA A 175 -18.31 2.10 -1.65
N ILE A 176 -17.33 2.89 -1.21
CA ILE A 176 -17.32 4.35 -1.44
C ILE A 176 -17.32 4.65 -2.94
N ALA A 177 -16.49 3.93 -3.72
CA ALA A 177 -16.45 4.07 -5.18
C ALA A 177 -17.82 3.77 -5.84
N ALA A 178 -18.51 2.71 -5.38
CA ALA A 178 -19.84 2.35 -5.87
C ALA A 178 -20.87 3.45 -5.60
N ASP A 179 -20.93 3.92 -4.35
CA ASP A 179 -21.86 4.96 -3.91
C ASP A 179 -21.58 6.29 -4.66
N PHE A 180 -20.31 6.64 -4.85
CA PHE A 180 -19.88 7.80 -5.61
C PHE A 180 -20.32 7.74 -7.09
N ALA A 181 -20.16 6.58 -7.74
CA ALA A 181 -20.58 6.38 -9.12
C ALA A 181 -22.10 6.34 -9.28
N ALA A 182 -22.82 5.69 -8.36
CA ALA A 182 -24.27 5.63 -8.36
C ALA A 182 -24.92 7.03 -8.18
N ALA A 183 -24.27 7.90 -7.40
CA ALA A 183 -24.68 9.31 -7.24
C ALA A 183 -24.46 10.17 -8.50
N GLY A 184 -23.87 9.62 -9.58
CA GLY A 184 -23.62 10.34 -10.82
C GLY A 184 -22.54 11.41 -10.72
N LYS A 185 -21.72 11.37 -9.66
CA LYS A 185 -20.66 12.37 -9.38
C LYS A 185 -19.42 12.21 -10.27
N VAL A 186 -19.31 11.12 -11.03
CA VAL A 186 -18.11 10.75 -11.78
C VAL A 186 -17.88 11.63 -13.02
N LYS A 187 -16.77 12.35 -13.04
CA LYS A 187 -16.30 13.22 -14.12
C LYS A 187 -15.26 12.48 -14.97
N VAL A 188 -15.73 11.61 -15.86
CA VAL A 188 -14.83 10.88 -16.78
C VAL A 188 -15.01 11.34 -18.22
N SER A 189 -13.90 11.58 -18.92
CA SER A 189 -13.85 11.88 -20.35
C SER A 189 -13.81 10.60 -21.19
N GLY A 190 -14.72 10.47 -22.15
CA GLY A 190 -14.73 9.36 -23.11
C GLY A 190 -15.93 8.40 -22.97
N LEU A 191 -16.55 8.06 -24.10
CA LEU A 191 -17.76 7.24 -24.14
C LEU A 191 -17.55 5.81 -23.63
N VAL A 192 -16.38 5.21 -23.92
CA VAL A 192 -16.03 3.84 -23.51
C VAL A 192 -15.88 3.75 -21.99
N ALA A 193 -15.11 4.68 -21.40
CA ALA A 193 -14.89 4.71 -19.96
C ALA A 193 -16.19 4.98 -19.19
N LYS A 194 -17.04 5.91 -19.65
CA LYS A 194 -18.37 6.13 -19.08
C LYS A 194 -19.26 4.88 -19.12
N ARG A 195 -19.25 4.14 -20.24
CA ARG A 195 -20.04 2.92 -20.39
C ARG A 195 -19.55 1.81 -19.45
N LEU A 196 -18.23 1.64 -19.33
CA LEU A 196 -17.63 0.67 -18.42
C LEU A 196 -17.96 0.98 -16.95
N ILE A 197 -17.78 2.24 -16.53
CA ILE A 197 -18.09 2.69 -15.17
C ILE A 197 -19.57 2.46 -14.84
N ARG A 198 -20.48 2.81 -15.76
CA ARG A 198 -21.92 2.57 -15.57
C ARG A 198 -22.26 1.08 -15.46
N GLN A 199 -21.59 0.21 -16.22
CA GLN A 199 -21.78 -1.24 -16.11
C GLN A 199 -21.27 -1.77 -14.77
N LEU A 200 -20.14 -1.26 -14.28
CA LEU A 200 -19.58 -1.64 -12.99
C LEU A 200 -20.42 -1.14 -11.81
N SER A 201 -20.96 0.08 -11.89
CA SER A 201 -21.80 0.66 -10.83
C SER A 201 -23.19 0.02 -10.74
N GLN A 202 -23.63 -0.72 -11.76
CA GLN A 202 -24.91 -1.44 -11.80
C GLN A 202 -24.81 -2.88 -11.28
N GLY A 203 -23.62 -3.35 -10.89
CA GLY A 203 -23.45 -4.64 -10.21
C GLY A 203 -24.13 -4.61 -8.84
N GLU A 204 -25.08 -5.53 -8.60
CA GLU A 204 -26.05 -5.47 -7.49
C GLU A 204 -25.45 -5.56 -6.08
N ALA A 205 -24.17 -5.88 -5.90
CA ALA A 205 -23.57 -5.97 -4.58
C ALA A 205 -22.58 -4.84 -4.31
N ARG A 206 -22.88 -4.05 -3.28
CA ARG A 206 -22.07 -2.97 -2.68
C ARG A 206 -20.63 -3.38 -2.30
N HIS A 207 -20.33 -4.69 -2.35
CA HIS A 207 -19.06 -5.34 -1.99
C HIS A 207 -18.27 -5.85 -3.22
N GLU A 208 -18.78 -5.64 -4.43
CA GLU A 208 -18.19 -6.13 -5.69
C GLU A 208 -17.44 -5.03 -6.48
N SER A 209 -17.39 -3.80 -5.97
CA SER A 209 -16.90 -2.62 -6.69
C SER A 209 -15.40 -2.34 -6.54
N ASP A 210 -14.60 -3.34 -6.15
CA ASP A 210 -13.14 -3.20 -6.06
C ASP A 210 -12.54 -2.73 -7.39
N LEU A 211 -13.02 -3.27 -8.52
CA LEU A 211 -12.53 -2.87 -9.84
C LEU A 211 -12.86 -1.40 -10.18
N LEU A 212 -14.00 -0.90 -9.68
CA LEU A 212 -14.41 0.47 -9.93
C LEU A 212 -13.47 1.46 -9.21
N SER A 213 -13.04 1.16 -7.99
CA SER A 213 -12.13 2.05 -7.25
C SER A 213 -10.78 2.23 -7.95
N TYR A 214 -10.28 1.23 -8.70
CA TYR A 214 -9.09 1.35 -9.53
C TYR A 214 -9.28 2.19 -10.80
N LEU A 215 -10.51 2.43 -11.23
CA LEU A 215 -10.84 3.14 -12.48
C LEU A 215 -11.31 4.58 -12.23
N LEU A 216 -11.71 4.92 -11.00
CA LEU A 216 -12.18 6.25 -10.65
C LEU A 216 -11.01 7.23 -10.43
N PHE A 217 -10.50 7.76 -11.54
CA PHE A 217 -9.55 8.89 -11.54
C PHE A 217 -10.31 10.22 -11.53
N ASP A 218 -11.03 10.47 -10.43
CA ASP A 218 -11.85 11.66 -10.22
C ASP A 218 -11.34 12.47 -9.01
N GLY A 219 -11.22 13.79 -9.17
CA GLY A 219 -10.71 14.67 -8.12
C GLY A 219 -11.64 14.78 -6.90
N ASP A 220 -12.96 14.72 -7.10
CA ASP A 220 -13.92 14.77 -5.99
C ASP A 220 -13.93 13.42 -5.25
N PHE A 221 -13.80 12.30 -5.97
CA PHE A 221 -13.60 10.99 -5.33
C PHE A 221 -12.30 10.96 -4.51
N ALA A 222 -11.21 11.50 -5.06
CA ALA A 222 -9.95 11.63 -4.32
C ALA A 222 -10.09 12.49 -3.06
N ALA A 223 -10.91 13.55 -3.10
CA ALA A 223 -11.22 14.37 -1.93
C ALA A 223 -11.96 13.57 -0.85
N GLU A 224 -12.96 12.77 -1.22
CA GLU A 224 -13.66 11.87 -0.27
C GLU A 224 -12.69 10.86 0.38
N LEU A 225 -11.72 10.33 -0.37
CA LEU A 225 -10.68 9.44 0.17
C LEU A 225 -9.68 10.16 1.08
N ILE A 226 -9.32 11.41 0.77
CA ILE A 226 -8.46 12.23 1.62
C ILE A 226 -9.15 12.50 2.96
N ASP A 227 -10.45 12.80 2.95
CA ASP A 227 -11.23 13.04 4.17
C ASP A 227 -11.37 11.78 5.02
N LEU A 228 -11.57 10.61 4.40
CA LEU A 228 -11.49 9.32 5.09
C LEU A 228 -10.11 9.13 5.74
N GLY A 229 -9.03 9.35 4.98
CA GLY A 229 -7.66 9.23 5.48
C GLY A 229 -7.37 10.17 6.66
N ARG A 230 -7.89 11.41 6.63
CA ARG A 230 -7.79 12.36 7.76
C ARG A 230 -8.50 11.84 9.00
N ARG A 231 -9.72 11.32 8.86
CA ARG A 231 -10.48 10.74 9.98
C ARG A 231 -9.78 9.52 10.57
N ASP A 232 -9.18 8.68 9.74
CA ASP A 232 -8.48 7.49 10.20
C ASP A 232 -7.13 7.79 10.85
N ALA A 233 -6.41 8.79 10.34
CA ALA A 233 -5.21 9.31 10.98
C ALA A 233 -5.51 9.94 12.35
N ALA A 234 -6.60 10.71 12.46
CA ALA A 234 -7.00 11.34 13.73
C ALA A 234 -7.27 10.32 14.84
N LYS A 235 -7.81 9.13 14.52
CA LYS A 235 -8.00 8.04 15.51
C LYS A 235 -6.70 7.44 16.04
N LYS A 236 -5.56 7.73 15.39
CA LYS A 236 -4.22 7.24 15.72
C LYS A 236 -3.26 8.39 16.06
N GLU A 237 -3.80 9.51 16.52
CA GLU A 237 -3.02 10.72 16.84
C GLU A 237 -1.84 10.43 17.76
N ASP A 238 -2.04 9.69 18.85
CA ASP A 238 -0.97 9.37 19.80
C ASP A 238 0.15 8.51 19.18
N GLU A 239 -0.23 7.47 18.43
CA GLU A 239 0.73 6.62 17.70
C GLU A 239 1.54 7.45 16.69
N LEU A 240 0.88 8.36 15.96
CA LEU A 240 1.50 9.23 14.97
C LEU A 240 2.41 10.28 15.62
N ALA A 241 1.98 10.90 16.73
CA ALA A 241 2.78 11.84 17.48
C ALA A 241 4.07 11.17 17.98
N ALA A 242 3.97 9.95 18.53
CA ALA A 242 5.13 9.16 18.93
C ALA A 242 6.04 8.78 17.75
N LEU A 243 5.48 8.46 16.57
CA LEU A 243 6.27 8.14 15.38
C LEU A 243 7.12 9.33 14.90
N PHE A 244 6.57 10.54 14.97
CA PHE A 244 7.20 11.78 14.48
C PHE A 244 7.92 12.60 15.56
N ASP A 245 8.09 12.06 16.77
CA ASP A 245 8.67 12.76 17.94
C ASP A 245 7.97 14.10 18.25
N VAL A 246 6.66 14.20 17.98
CA VAL A 246 5.89 15.40 18.26
C VAL A 246 5.46 15.36 19.73
N PRO A 247 5.85 16.35 20.57
CA PRO A 247 5.42 16.38 21.96
C PRO A 247 3.89 16.50 22.01
N HIS A 248 3.25 15.69 22.86
CA HIS A 248 1.81 15.78 23.09
C HIS A 248 1.45 17.21 23.51
N THR A 249 0.75 17.94 22.64
CA THR A 249 0.01 19.12 23.07
C THR A 249 -1.17 18.61 23.88
N THR A 250 -0.97 18.36 25.18
CA THR A 250 -2.07 18.27 26.11
C THR A 250 -2.82 19.59 25.99
N THR A 251 -3.90 19.59 25.20
CA THR A 251 -4.86 20.66 25.23
C THR A 251 -5.52 20.53 26.58
N ALA A 252 -4.92 21.17 27.59
CA ALA A 252 -5.57 21.42 28.85
C ALA A 252 -6.89 22.10 28.47
N ALA A 253 -7.99 21.38 28.65
CA ALA A 253 -9.30 21.95 28.65
C ALA A 253 -9.29 23.01 29.75
N ALA A 254 -8.98 24.25 29.38
CA ALA A 254 -9.37 25.44 30.10
C ALA A 254 -10.89 25.58 29.93
N GLY A 255 -11.60 24.62 30.53
CA GLY A 255 -13.02 24.65 30.78
C GLY A 255 -13.24 25.39 32.09
N ARG A 256 -13.99 26.48 31.96
CA ARG A 256 -14.39 27.46 32.97
C ARG A 256 -15.10 26.86 34.17
#